data_AF-A0A2N6DXJ1-F1
#
_entry.id   AF-A0A2N6DXJ1-F1
#
_cell.length_a   1.000
_cell.length_b   1.000
_cell.length_c   1.000
_cell.angle_alpha   90.00
_cell.angle_beta   90.00
_cell.angle_gamma   90.00
#
_symmetry.space_group_name_H-M   'P 1'
#
loop_
_entity.id
_entity.type
_entity.pdbx_description
1 polymer ?
#
loop_
_entity_poly.entity_id
_entity_poly.type
_entity_poly.pdbx_seq_one_letter_code
_entity_poly.pdbx_strand_id
1 'polypeptide(L)'
;MACAADQAIRIAVLGDSLTAGYGLAEEHSFPAQLEKRLAEKGKNVTVINAGISGDTTAGGLARLDWMLKSSPDLVIIELGGNDALRGLDPNITKQNLEYILQRLQKENVSALLAGMRAPRNLGKGYYTKFDALYPELAATYHVPLYPFFLEGVAGDPDLNLADGIHPNRDGYRVIVRNIIPYLTEMIETLER
;
A
#
# COMPACT_ATOMS: atom_id res chain seq x y z
N MET A 1 -16.66 -22.14 28.34
CA MET A 1 -16.24 -21.85 26.95
C MET A 1 -16.65 -20.42 26.66
N ALA A 2 -15.71 -19.48 26.78
CA ALA A 2 -15.96 -18.12 26.31
C ALA A 2 -15.95 -18.17 24.77
N CYS A 3 -17.00 -17.67 24.12
CA CYS A 3 -16.96 -17.32 22.71
C CYS A 3 -15.70 -16.47 22.50
N ALA A 4 -14.78 -16.94 21.65
CA ALA A 4 -13.82 -16.02 21.06
C ALA A 4 -14.66 -14.94 20.38
N ALA A 5 -14.66 -13.73 20.92
CA ALA A 5 -15.16 -12.59 20.19
C ALA A 5 -14.36 -12.55 18.89
N ASP A 6 -15.06 -12.55 17.77
CA ASP A 6 -14.50 -12.51 16.42
C ASP A 6 -13.53 -11.33 16.32
N GLN A 7 -12.23 -11.61 16.48
CA GLN A 7 -11.21 -10.58 16.60
C GLN A 7 -11.03 -9.96 15.22
N ALA A 8 -11.26 -8.66 15.12
CA ALA A 8 -11.16 -7.96 13.84
C ALA A 8 -9.76 -8.13 13.22
N ILE A 9 -9.71 -8.48 11.94
CA ILE A 9 -8.47 -8.58 11.18
C ILE A 9 -7.86 -7.19 11.06
N ARG A 10 -6.58 -7.05 11.40
CA ARG A 10 -5.85 -5.78 11.40
C ARG A 10 -5.04 -5.66 10.14
N ILE A 11 -5.42 -4.72 9.28
CA ILE A 11 -4.71 -4.41 8.04
C ILE A 11 -3.92 -3.12 8.26
N ALA A 12 -2.59 -3.16 8.29
CA ALA A 12 -1.80 -1.95 8.27
C ALA A 12 -1.45 -1.54 6.84
N VAL A 13 -1.55 -0.24 6.54
CA VAL A 13 -1.07 0.31 5.27
C VAL A 13 0.24 1.02 5.53
N LEU A 14 1.36 0.38 5.18
CA LEU A 14 2.69 0.96 5.24
C LEU A 14 2.92 1.74 3.95
N GLY A 15 2.72 3.06 4.00
CA GLY A 15 2.91 3.87 2.80
C GLY A 15 3.27 5.32 3.04
N ASP A 16 3.08 6.14 2.02
CA ASP A 16 3.53 7.53 2.01
C ASP A 16 2.36 8.54 2.10
N SER A 17 2.39 9.63 1.35
CA SER A 17 1.29 10.61 1.28
C SER A 17 0.02 10.03 0.68
N LEU A 18 0.15 9.05 -0.22
CA LEU A 18 -0.98 8.35 -0.82
C LEU A 18 -1.74 7.52 0.22
N THR A 19 -1.04 7.03 1.24
CA THR A 19 -1.65 6.36 2.40
C THR A 19 -2.09 7.36 3.47
N ALA A 20 -1.28 8.39 3.74
CA ALA A 20 -1.57 9.38 4.79
C ALA A 20 -2.85 10.19 4.51
N GLY A 21 -3.30 10.26 3.26
CA GLY A 21 -4.45 11.07 2.85
C GLY A 21 -4.08 12.55 2.71
N TYR A 22 -2.91 12.84 2.14
CA TYR A 22 -2.40 14.20 1.99
C TYR A 22 -3.46 15.15 1.41
N GLY A 23 -3.63 16.31 2.08
CA GLY A 23 -4.57 17.34 1.64
C GLY A 23 -6.05 17.01 1.86
N LEU A 24 -6.38 15.87 2.47
CA LEU A 24 -7.76 15.45 2.76
C LEU A 24 -8.02 15.35 4.27
N ALA A 25 -9.30 15.36 4.64
CA ALA A 25 -9.73 14.92 5.96
C ALA A 25 -9.50 13.40 6.11
N GLU A 26 -9.27 12.94 7.33
CA GLU A 26 -8.88 11.55 7.62
C GLU A 26 -9.87 10.53 7.07
N GLU A 27 -11.18 10.81 7.16
CA GLU A 27 -12.28 9.98 6.66
C GLU A 27 -12.31 9.86 5.13
N HIS A 28 -11.52 10.65 4.42
CA HIS A 28 -11.36 10.60 2.96
C HIS A 28 -10.04 9.96 2.53
N SER A 29 -9.15 9.61 3.46
CA SER A 29 -7.93 8.85 3.18
C SER A 29 -8.22 7.46 2.63
N PHE A 30 -7.24 6.87 1.93
CA PHE A 30 -7.36 5.49 1.44
C PHE A 30 -7.68 4.48 2.56
N PRO A 31 -6.96 4.44 3.70
CA PRO A 31 -7.24 3.49 4.78
C PRO A 31 -8.67 3.59 5.31
N ALA A 32 -9.18 4.79 5.55
CA ALA A 32 -10.53 5.00 6.07
C ALA A 32 -11.62 4.56 5.07
N GLN A 33 -11.44 4.90 3.79
CA GLN A 33 -12.38 4.47 2.74
C GLN A 33 -12.33 2.96 2.52
N LEU A 34 -11.15 2.35 2.65
CA LEU A 34 -10.98 0.91 2.54
C LEU A 34 -11.69 0.17 3.68
N GLU A 35 -11.49 0.61 4.94
CA GLU A 35 -12.14 0.02 6.11
C GLU A 35 -13.66 0.04 5.95
N LYS A 36 -14.21 1.22 5.64
CA LYS A 36 -15.65 1.39 5.41
C LYS A 36 -16.16 0.44 4.32
N ARG A 37 -15.44 0.33 3.19
CA ARG A 37 -15.87 -0.51 2.07
C ARG A 37 -15.85 -2.00 2.41
N LEU A 38 -14.87 -2.44 3.20
CA LEU A 38 -14.77 -3.82 3.70
C LEU A 38 -15.86 -4.13 4.72
N ALA A 39 -16.16 -3.19 5.62
CA ALA A 39 -17.29 -3.31 6.55
C ALA A 39 -18.64 -3.41 5.82
N GLU A 40 -18.86 -2.64 4.75
CA GLU A 40 -20.04 -2.76 3.88
C GLU A 40 -20.14 -4.13 3.17
N LYS A 41 -19.03 -4.87 3.08
CA LYS A 41 -19.00 -6.26 2.58
C LYS A 41 -19.16 -7.31 3.69
N GLY A 42 -19.43 -6.88 4.93
CA GLY A 42 -19.55 -7.76 6.08
C GLY A 42 -18.22 -8.29 6.61
N LYS A 43 -17.08 -7.67 6.24
CA LYS A 43 -15.77 -8.04 6.78
C LYS A 43 -15.49 -7.28 8.07
N ASN A 44 -15.12 -8.00 9.12
CA ASN A 44 -14.74 -7.45 10.42
C ASN A 44 -13.25 -7.10 10.41
N VAL A 45 -12.92 -5.90 9.91
CA VAL A 45 -11.54 -5.44 9.73
C VAL A 45 -11.31 -4.09 10.40
N THR A 46 -10.08 -3.85 10.83
CA THR A 46 -9.58 -2.52 11.19
C THR A 46 -8.42 -2.17 10.27
N VAL A 47 -8.47 -1.01 9.62
CA VAL A 47 -7.40 -0.55 8.72
C VAL A 47 -6.59 0.54 9.41
N ILE A 48 -5.34 0.21 9.72
CA ILE A 48 -4.40 1.09 10.40
C ILE A 48 -3.68 1.95 9.37
N ASN A 49 -3.88 3.26 9.45
CA ASN A 49 -3.14 4.22 8.64
C ASN A 49 -1.71 4.37 9.18
N ALA A 50 -0.75 3.75 8.51
CA ALA A 50 0.68 3.96 8.75
C ALA A 50 1.32 4.70 7.57
N GLY A 51 0.61 5.69 7.01
CA GLY A 51 1.09 6.60 5.98
C GLY A 51 1.87 7.77 6.57
N ILE A 52 3.04 8.09 5.99
CA ILE A 52 3.77 9.33 6.31
C ILE A 52 4.09 10.05 5.01
N SER A 53 3.56 11.27 4.86
CA SER A 53 3.78 12.06 3.64
C SER A 53 5.27 12.31 3.38
N GLY A 54 5.71 11.97 2.17
CA GLY A 54 7.10 12.15 1.73
C GLY A 54 8.05 11.00 2.10
N ASP A 55 7.56 9.93 2.71
CA ASP A 55 8.36 8.73 2.96
C ASP A 55 8.86 8.10 1.66
N THR A 56 10.15 7.78 1.65
CA THR A 56 10.73 6.83 0.70
C THR A 56 10.63 5.42 1.26
N THR A 57 10.99 4.42 0.46
CA THR A 57 11.15 3.04 0.94
C THR A 57 12.08 2.93 2.15
N ALA A 58 13.13 3.75 2.23
CA ALA A 58 14.04 3.80 3.37
C ALA A 58 13.34 4.32 4.64
N GLY A 59 12.50 5.36 4.52
CA GLY A 59 11.71 5.90 5.63
C GLY A 59 10.71 4.87 6.16
N GLY A 60 9.97 4.22 5.26
CA GLY A 60 9.06 3.13 5.60
C GLY A 60 9.75 1.96 6.30
N LEU A 61 10.92 1.53 5.79
CA LEU A 61 11.73 0.48 6.41
C LEU A 61 12.19 0.87 7.82
N ALA A 62 12.66 2.11 8.01
CA ALA A 62 13.18 2.58 9.29
C ALA A 62 12.12 2.57 10.41
N ARG A 63 10.83 2.67 10.08
CA ARG A 63 9.71 2.64 11.03
C ARG A 63 8.89 1.36 11.01
N LEU A 64 9.31 0.34 10.26
CA LEU A 64 8.60 -0.92 10.13
C LEU A 64 8.35 -1.59 11.49
N ASP A 65 9.38 -1.68 12.33
CA ASP A 65 9.27 -2.29 13.66
C ASP A 65 8.31 -1.53 14.59
N TRP A 66 8.18 -0.21 14.42
CA TRP A 66 7.19 0.57 15.17
C TRP A 66 5.77 0.26 14.69
N MET A 67 5.54 0.19 13.37
CA MET A 67 4.25 -0.18 12.80
C MET A 67 3.82 -1.59 13.24
N LEU A 68 4.76 -2.55 13.26
CA LEU A 68 4.51 -3.94 13.66
C LEU A 68 4.04 -4.09 15.13
N LYS A 69 4.27 -3.10 16.00
CA LYS A 69 3.73 -3.10 17.37
C LYS A 69 2.20 -3.04 17.42
N SER A 70 1.57 -2.64 16.31
CA SER A 70 0.11 -2.69 16.17
C SER A 70 -0.42 -4.11 15.89
N SER A 71 0.47 -5.10 15.75
CA SER A 71 0.15 -6.50 15.47
C SER A 71 -0.79 -6.68 14.27
N PRO A 72 -0.40 -6.22 13.07
CA PRO A 72 -1.19 -6.42 11.86
C PRO A 72 -1.16 -7.89 11.43
N ASP A 73 -2.29 -8.39 10.93
CA ASP A 73 -2.38 -9.69 10.27
C ASP A 73 -1.98 -9.60 8.79
N LEU A 74 -2.22 -8.43 8.19
CA LEU A 74 -1.93 -8.10 6.80
C LEU A 74 -1.30 -6.71 6.70
N VAL A 75 -0.28 -6.57 5.87
CA VAL A 75 0.32 -5.27 5.52
C VAL A 75 0.17 -5.00 4.02
N ILE A 76 -0.43 -3.86 3.68
CA ILE A 76 -0.37 -3.30 2.33
C ILE A 76 0.88 -2.42 2.26
N ILE A 77 1.79 -2.73 1.34
CA ILE A 77 3.04 -1.97 1.14
C ILE A 77 2.84 -1.04 -0.06
N GLU A 78 2.73 0.26 0.21
CA GLU A 78 2.51 1.31 -0.78
C GLU A 78 3.68 2.31 -0.67
N LEU A 79 4.84 1.92 -1.21
CA LEU A 79 6.07 2.73 -1.12
C LEU A 79 6.84 2.72 -2.44
N GLY A 80 7.66 3.74 -2.63
CA GLY A 80 8.54 3.92 -3.78
C GLY A 80 8.15 5.08 -4.69
N GLY A 81 6.94 5.63 -4.56
CA GLY A 81 6.53 6.83 -5.29
C GLY A 81 7.49 8.00 -5.09
N ASN A 82 7.83 8.30 -3.83
CA ASN A 82 8.81 9.34 -3.49
C ASN A 82 10.24 9.00 -3.94
N ASP A 83 10.66 7.73 -3.93
CA ASP A 83 11.96 7.31 -4.46
C ASP A 83 12.06 7.66 -5.95
N ALA A 84 11.02 7.33 -6.73
CA ALA A 84 10.93 7.64 -8.14
C ALA A 84 10.88 9.15 -8.39
N LEU A 85 10.05 9.90 -7.66
CA LEU A 85 9.95 11.36 -7.79
C LEU A 85 11.27 12.08 -7.49
N ARG A 86 12.10 11.51 -6.62
CA ARG A 86 13.45 12.02 -6.28
C ARG A 86 14.55 11.48 -7.19
N GLY A 87 14.22 10.58 -8.12
CA GLY A 87 15.19 9.97 -9.03
C GLY A 87 16.24 9.11 -8.32
N LEU A 88 15.91 8.51 -7.18
CA LEU A 88 16.82 7.63 -6.44
C LEU A 88 17.14 6.37 -7.25
N ASP A 89 18.30 5.74 -7.01
CA ASP A 89 18.65 4.48 -7.67
C ASP A 89 17.58 3.40 -7.38
N PRO A 90 16.92 2.83 -8.41
CA PRO A 90 15.92 1.77 -8.23
C PRO A 90 16.43 0.56 -7.42
N ASN A 91 17.73 0.30 -7.39
CA ASN A 91 18.29 -0.77 -6.57
C ASN A 91 18.14 -0.50 -5.06
N ILE A 92 18.20 0.76 -4.63
CA ILE A 92 17.98 1.13 -3.23
C ILE A 92 16.52 0.86 -2.85
N THR A 93 15.58 1.29 -3.71
CA THR A 93 14.15 0.99 -3.57
C THR A 93 13.90 -0.52 -3.49
N LYS A 94 14.53 -1.30 -4.39
CA LYS A 94 14.45 -2.77 -4.40
C LYS A 94 14.90 -3.37 -3.07
N GLN A 95 16.10 -3.02 -2.61
CA GLN A 95 16.67 -3.55 -1.37
C GLN A 95 15.81 -3.22 -0.17
N ASN A 96 15.30 -2.00 -0.06
CA ASN A 96 14.44 -1.61 1.06
C ASN A 96 13.12 -2.40 1.06
N LEU A 97 12.45 -2.53 -0.10
CA LEU A 97 11.22 -3.32 -0.22
C LEU A 97 11.48 -4.81 0.07
N GLU A 98 12.60 -5.34 -0.38
CA GLU A 98 13.06 -6.70 -0.06
C GLU A 98 13.22 -6.90 1.45
N TYR A 99 13.89 -5.99 2.15
CA TYR A 99 14.01 -6.05 3.61
C TYR A 99 12.66 -5.98 4.32
N ILE A 100 11.74 -5.13 3.85
CA ILE A 100 10.38 -5.05 4.38
C ILE A 100 9.68 -6.42 4.22
N LEU A 101 9.67 -6.99 3.01
CA LEU A 101 9.02 -8.27 2.72
C LEU A 101 9.61 -9.42 3.55
N GLN A 102 10.94 -9.52 3.64
CA GLN A 102 11.62 -10.51 4.47
C GLN A 102 11.25 -10.38 5.95
N ARG A 103 11.18 -9.13 6.45
CA ARG A 103 10.81 -8.85 7.83
C ARG A 103 9.38 -9.30 8.13
N LEU A 104 8.43 -9.03 7.23
CA LEU A 104 7.03 -9.44 7.37
C LEU A 104 6.88 -10.97 7.34
N GLN A 105 7.55 -11.65 6.41
CA GLN A 105 7.58 -13.12 6.38
C GLN A 105 8.11 -13.72 7.68
N LYS A 106 9.20 -13.15 8.24
CA LYS A 106 9.76 -13.60 9.52
C LYS A 106 8.78 -13.47 10.69
N GLU A 107 7.92 -12.47 10.67
CA GLU A 107 6.85 -12.27 11.67
C GLU A 107 5.56 -13.03 11.34
N ASN A 108 5.54 -13.80 10.24
CA ASN A 108 4.35 -14.47 9.70
C ASN A 108 3.18 -13.50 9.42
N VAL A 109 3.49 -12.26 9.02
CA VAL A 109 2.50 -11.26 8.64
C VAL A 109 2.29 -11.33 7.12
N SER A 110 1.03 -11.44 6.69
CA SER A 110 0.71 -11.45 5.26
C SER A 110 1.03 -10.09 4.62
N ALA A 111 1.40 -10.08 3.34
CA ALA A 111 1.74 -8.85 2.64
C ALA A 111 1.03 -8.76 1.28
N LEU A 112 0.48 -7.58 0.97
CA LEU A 112 0.06 -7.19 -0.37
C LEU A 112 1.02 -6.11 -0.86
N LEU A 113 1.73 -6.37 -1.96
CA LEU A 113 2.59 -5.37 -2.57
C LEU A 113 1.77 -4.50 -3.53
N ALA A 114 1.64 -3.20 -3.24
CA ALA A 114 1.01 -2.23 -4.12
C ALA A 114 2.09 -1.56 -5.00
N GLY A 115 2.04 -1.84 -6.29
CA GLY A 115 3.04 -1.41 -7.25
C GLY A 115 2.97 0.10 -7.54
N MET A 116 4.14 0.68 -7.82
CA MET A 116 4.26 2.05 -8.34
C MET A 116 4.93 2.07 -9.71
N ARG A 117 4.75 3.19 -10.42
CA ARG A 117 5.37 3.45 -11.71
C ARG A 117 6.19 4.72 -11.64
N ALA A 118 7.36 4.73 -12.27
CA ALA A 118 8.20 5.91 -12.31
C ALA A 118 7.66 6.96 -13.31
N PRO A 119 7.88 8.26 -13.03
CA PRO A 119 7.65 9.32 -14.00
C PRO A 119 8.38 9.08 -15.32
N ARG A 120 7.66 9.20 -16.45
CA ARG A 120 8.20 8.87 -17.78
C ARG A 120 9.30 9.83 -18.24
N ASN A 121 9.34 11.04 -17.70
CA ASN A 121 10.35 12.07 -17.96
C ASN A 121 11.74 11.73 -17.37
N LEU A 122 11.88 10.73 -16.49
CA LEU A 122 13.18 10.27 -15.97
C LEU A 122 13.96 9.37 -16.94
N GLY A 123 13.40 9.11 -18.12
CA GLY A 123 14.04 8.36 -19.19
C GLY A 123 13.81 6.86 -19.12
N LYS A 124 13.86 6.21 -20.29
CA LYS A 124 13.51 4.79 -20.47
C LYS A 124 14.33 3.83 -19.61
N GLY A 125 15.63 4.08 -19.50
CA GLY A 125 16.49 3.24 -18.66
C GLY A 125 16.08 3.24 -17.19
N TYR A 126 15.61 4.38 -16.68
CA TYR A 126 15.16 4.50 -15.30
C TYR A 126 13.79 3.84 -15.10
N TYR A 127 12.77 4.27 -15.85
CA TYR A 127 11.41 3.78 -15.60
C TYR A 127 11.26 2.29 -15.90
N THR A 128 12.00 1.73 -16.85
CA THR A 128 11.95 0.27 -17.11
C THR A 128 12.50 -0.53 -15.93
N LYS A 129 13.58 -0.06 -15.29
CA LYS A 129 14.13 -0.73 -14.11
C LYS A 129 13.22 -0.57 -12.90
N PHE A 130 12.70 0.63 -12.68
CA PHE A 130 11.83 0.93 -11.54
C PHE A 130 10.50 0.17 -11.63
N ASP A 131 9.82 0.18 -12.77
CA ASP A 131 8.53 -0.50 -12.94
C ASP A 131 8.65 -2.03 -12.81
N ALA A 132 9.82 -2.60 -13.13
CA ALA A 132 10.08 -4.04 -13.01
C ALA A 132 10.26 -4.51 -11.56
N LEU A 133 10.57 -3.61 -10.62
CA LEU A 133 10.85 -3.97 -9.22
C LEU A 133 9.68 -4.73 -8.58
N TYR A 134 8.46 -4.21 -8.73
CA TYR A 134 7.28 -4.74 -8.06
C TYR A 134 6.89 -6.15 -8.51
N PRO A 135 6.77 -6.47 -9.82
CA PRO A 135 6.52 -7.85 -10.26
C PRO A 135 7.66 -8.81 -9.92
N GLU A 136 8.93 -8.36 -9.99
CA GLU A 136 10.08 -9.19 -9.58
C GLU A 136 10.03 -9.56 -8.09
N LEU A 137 9.78 -8.57 -7.24
CA LEU A 137 9.69 -8.77 -5.78
C LEU A 137 8.49 -9.62 -5.41
N ALA A 138 7.32 -9.36 -6.01
CA ALA A 138 6.11 -10.15 -5.77
C ALA A 138 6.31 -11.63 -6.12
N ALA A 139 6.95 -11.92 -7.26
CA ALA A 139 7.27 -13.28 -7.66
C ALA A 139 8.30 -13.95 -6.73
N THR A 140 9.35 -13.22 -6.34
CA THR A 140 10.42 -13.74 -5.48
C THR A 140 9.92 -14.07 -4.07
N TYR A 141 9.13 -13.17 -3.50
CA TYR A 141 8.60 -13.29 -2.14
C TYR A 141 7.24 -13.99 -2.06
N HIS A 142 6.70 -14.41 -3.20
CA HIS A 142 5.41 -15.12 -3.32
C HIS A 142 4.27 -14.36 -2.64
N VAL A 143 4.25 -13.03 -2.82
CA VAL A 143 3.19 -12.16 -2.30
C VAL A 143 2.28 -11.68 -3.43
N PRO A 144 0.97 -11.53 -3.19
CA PRO A 144 0.09 -10.89 -4.15
C PRO A 144 0.57 -9.49 -4.55
N LEU A 145 0.36 -9.16 -5.83
CA LEU A 145 0.70 -7.87 -6.41
C LEU A 145 -0.56 -7.14 -6.87
N TYR A 146 -0.80 -5.95 -6.33
CA TYR A 146 -1.67 -4.96 -6.96
C TYR A 146 -0.81 -4.12 -7.92
N PRO A 147 -0.86 -4.31 -9.26
CA PRO A 147 0.24 -3.91 -10.16
C PRO A 147 0.57 -2.42 -10.20
N PHE A 148 -0.44 -1.57 -10.03
CA PHE A 148 -0.25 -0.13 -9.95
C PHE A 148 -1.31 0.48 -9.04
N PHE A 149 -0.88 1.09 -7.94
CA PHE A 149 -1.77 1.63 -6.92
C PHE A 149 -2.72 2.71 -7.46
N LEU A 150 -2.23 3.53 -8.38
CA LEU A 150 -2.97 4.64 -8.98
C LEU A 150 -3.62 4.29 -10.33
N GLU A 151 -3.81 3.00 -10.63
CA GLU A 151 -4.42 2.55 -11.89
C GLU A 151 -5.84 3.12 -12.04
N GLY A 152 -6.07 3.85 -13.13
CA GLY A 152 -7.33 4.54 -13.41
C GLY A 152 -7.53 5.86 -12.65
N VAL A 153 -6.51 6.37 -11.95
CA VAL A 153 -6.55 7.64 -11.20
C VAL A 153 -5.42 8.58 -11.59
N ALA A 154 -4.20 8.05 -11.77
CA ALA A 154 -3.01 8.88 -11.99
C ALA A 154 -3.18 9.89 -13.14
N GLY A 155 -3.10 11.18 -12.80
CA GLY A 155 -3.15 12.29 -13.75
C GLY A 155 -4.56 12.67 -14.25
N ASP A 156 -5.62 12.04 -13.74
CA ASP A 156 -6.99 12.44 -14.04
C ASP A 156 -7.38 13.65 -13.16
N PRO A 157 -7.69 14.82 -13.75
CA PRO A 157 -7.99 16.03 -12.99
C PRO A 157 -9.27 15.94 -12.16
N ASP A 158 -10.20 15.04 -12.49
CA ASP A 158 -11.44 14.84 -11.72
C ASP A 158 -11.22 13.90 -10.53
N LEU A 159 -10.15 13.09 -10.56
CA LEU A 159 -9.83 12.10 -9.53
C LEU A 159 -8.62 12.48 -8.68
N ASN A 160 -7.87 13.51 -9.06
CA ASN A 160 -6.72 14.03 -8.32
C ASN A 160 -7.00 15.40 -7.68
N LEU A 161 -6.16 15.75 -6.71
CA LEU A 161 -6.00 17.12 -6.23
C LEU A 161 -5.33 17.98 -7.32
N ALA A 162 -5.33 19.31 -7.11
CA ALA A 162 -4.76 20.26 -8.05
C ALA A 162 -3.26 20.08 -8.33
N ASP A 163 -2.53 19.32 -7.50
CA ASP A 163 -1.14 18.96 -7.74
C ASP A 163 -0.95 17.88 -8.82
N GLY A 164 -2.02 17.22 -9.25
CA GLY A 164 -1.99 16.17 -10.28
C GLY A 164 -1.34 14.85 -9.84
N ILE A 165 -1.00 14.71 -8.56
CA ILE A 165 -0.29 13.54 -8.00
C ILE A 165 -1.17 12.79 -7.01
N HIS A 166 -1.79 13.51 -6.07
CA HIS A 166 -2.53 12.90 -4.98
C HIS A 166 -3.99 12.69 -5.37
N PRO A 167 -4.57 11.49 -5.17
CA PRO A 167 -6.00 11.27 -5.35
C PRO A 167 -6.83 12.16 -4.44
N ASN A 168 -7.95 12.66 -4.96
CA ASN A 168 -9.00 13.24 -4.13
C ASN A 168 -9.89 12.13 -3.54
N ARG A 169 -10.94 12.51 -2.81
CA ARG A 169 -11.91 11.56 -2.22
C ARG A 169 -12.43 10.54 -3.23
N ASP A 170 -12.79 10.98 -4.44
CA ASP A 170 -13.41 10.14 -5.45
C ASP A 170 -12.37 9.29 -6.20
N GLY A 171 -11.14 9.79 -6.37
CA GLY A 171 -10.00 8.97 -6.82
C GLY A 171 -9.70 7.81 -5.87
N TYR A 172 -9.69 8.05 -4.56
CA TYR A 172 -9.52 6.97 -3.58
C TYR A 172 -10.65 5.93 -3.63
N ARG A 173 -11.90 6.30 -3.97
CA ARG A 173 -12.98 5.32 -4.19
C ARG A 173 -12.67 4.37 -5.35
N VAL A 174 -12.05 4.89 -6.42
CA VAL A 174 -11.61 4.07 -7.56
C VAL A 174 -10.53 3.09 -7.12
N ILE A 175 -9.53 3.55 -6.38
CA ILE A 175 -8.43 2.70 -5.87
C ILE A 175 -9.00 1.61 -4.94
N VAL A 176 -9.85 1.98 -3.99
CA VAL A 176 -10.50 1.04 -3.07
C VAL A 176 -11.29 -0.03 -3.85
N ARG A 177 -12.08 0.37 -4.84
CA ARG A 177 -12.81 -0.59 -5.69
C ARG A 177 -11.87 -1.57 -6.39
N ASN A 178 -10.73 -1.10 -6.88
CA ASN A 178 -9.79 -1.88 -7.66
C ASN A 178 -8.94 -2.83 -6.79
N ILE A 179 -8.62 -2.46 -5.55
CA ILE A 179 -7.79 -3.28 -4.65
C ILE A 179 -8.59 -4.33 -3.86
N ILE A 180 -9.90 -4.10 -3.67
CA ILE A 180 -10.82 -4.99 -2.94
C ILE A 180 -10.75 -6.48 -3.35
N PRO A 181 -10.67 -6.86 -4.63
CA PRO A 181 -10.61 -8.27 -5.02
C PRO A 181 -9.39 -8.99 -4.43
N TYR A 182 -8.22 -8.34 -4.43
CA TYR A 182 -6.99 -8.87 -3.84
C TYR A 182 -7.14 -9.06 -2.33
N LEU A 183 -7.69 -8.06 -1.64
CA LEU A 183 -7.85 -8.12 -0.19
C LEU A 183 -8.91 -9.13 0.24
N THR A 184 -9.97 -9.33 -0.53
CA THR A 184 -11.03 -10.28 -0.20
C THR A 184 -10.48 -11.69 -0.10
N GLU A 185 -9.68 -12.12 -1.08
CA GLU A 185 -9.03 -13.45 -1.09
C GLU A 185 -8.07 -13.63 0.09
N MET A 186 -7.29 -12.58 0.42
CA MET A 186 -6.35 -12.62 1.54
C MET A 186 -7.08 -12.67 2.89
N ILE A 187 -8.13 -11.85 3.07
CA ILE A 187 -8.95 -11.84 4.29
C ILE A 187 -9.62 -13.20 4.50
N GLU A 188 -10.20 -13.79 3.46
CA GLU A 188 -10.80 -15.13 3.54
C GLU A 188 -9.80 -16.25 3.86
N THR A 189 -8.51 -16.02 3.62
CA THR A 189 -7.45 -16.95 4.01
C THR A 189 -7.08 -16.78 5.48
N LEU A 190 -7.11 -15.55 6.00
CA LEU A 190 -6.85 -15.23 7.41
C LEU A 190 -8.00 -15.62 8.34
N GLU A 191 -9.23 -15.67 7.83
CA GLU A 191 -10.43 -16.10 8.57
C GLU A 191 -10.51 -17.63 8.81
N ARG A 192 -9.64 -18.43 8.17
CA ARG A 192 -9.63 -19.90 8.24
C ARG A 192 -8.70 -20.42 9.33
#